data_AF-A0A4C1SDP8-F1
#
_entry.id   AF-A0A4C1SDP8-F1
#
_cell.length_a   1.000
_cell.length_b   1.000
_cell.length_c   1.000
_cell.angle_alpha   90.00
_cell.angle_beta   90.00
_cell.angle_gamma   90.00
#
_symmetry.space_group_name_H-M   'P 1'
#
loop_
_entity.id
_entity.type
_entity.pdbx_description
1 polymer ?
#
loop_
_entity_poly.entity_id
_entity_poly.type
_entity_poly.pdbx_seq_one_letter_code
_entity_poly.pdbx_strand_id
1 'polypeptide(L)'
;MTVDLREIRPCTETIEDNINDVQRIIETDERVTYQQIRTSLCIGTNKLYNILHEYLTVRKLCARWIPYNLNEVQKLRLVNWCREIIQLFAGGDSDPVYDMITSDEIWVYCYKPETKKRSAQWMF
;
A
#
# COMPACT_ATOMS: atom_id res chain seq x y z
N MET A 1 -39.73 47.45 -8.71
CA MET A 1 -38.89 46.74 -7.74
C MET A 1 -38.10 45.70 -8.52
N THR A 2 -36.84 46.01 -8.83
CA THR A 2 -35.95 45.11 -9.57
C THR A 2 -35.41 44.08 -8.60
N VAL A 3 -35.86 42.83 -8.74
CA VAL A 3 -35.34 41.70 -7.97
C VAL A 3 -33.95 41.39 -8.54
N ASP A 4 -32.93 41.68 -7.75
CA ASP A 4 -31.55 41.25 -7.99
C ASP A 4 -31.52 39.72 -7.96
N LEU A 5 -31.51 39.09 -9.13
CA LEU A 5 -31.26 37.67 -9.28
C LEU A 5 -29.79 37.44 -8.94
N ARG A 6 -29.48 37.30 -7.66
CA ARG A 6 -28.21 36.73 -7.21
C ARG A 6 -28.07 35.38 -7.90
N GLU A 7 -27.20 35.32 -8.90
CA GLU A 7 -26.77 34.07 -9.51
C GLU A 7 -26.26 33.17 -8.38
N ILE A 8 -27.06 32.16 -8.05
CA ILE A 8 -26.64 31.05 -7.23
C ILE A 8 -25.59 30.33 -8.07
N ARG A 9 -24.31 30.63 -7.85
CA ARG A 9 -23.22 29.87 -8.46
C ARG A 9 -23.49 28.40 -8.21
N PRO A 10 -23.54 27.55 -9.26
CA PRO A 10 -23.74 26.12 -9.07
C PRO A 10 -22.52 25.57 -8.33
N CYS A 11 -22.65 25.35 -7.03
CA CYS A 11 -21.60 24.76 -6.19
C CYS A 11 -21.29 23.30 -6.57
N THR A 12 -22.14 22.67 -7.37
CA THR A 12 -22.05 21.27 -7.77
C THR A 12 -20.93 21.00 -8.78
N GLU A 13 -20.71 21.88 -9.76
CA GLU A 13 -19.69 21.69 -10.79
C GLU A 13 -18.27 21.69 -10.18
N THR A 14 -18.00 22.62 -9.27
CA THR A 14 -16.73 22.71 -8.52
C THR A 14 -16.55 21.59 -7.47
N ILE A 15 -17.57 20.78 -7.21
CA ILE A 15 -17.44 19.61 -6.34
C ILE A 15 -17.08 18.38 -7.17
N GLU A 16 -17.76 18.16 -8.29
CA GLU A 16 -17.47 17.07 -9.23
C GLU A 16 -16.05 17.17 -9.80
N ASP A 17 -15.65 18.36 -10.24
CA ASP A 17 -14.30 18.61 -10.78
C ASP A 17 -13.22 18.31 -9.73
N ASN A 18 -13.45 18.73 -8.48
CA ASN A 18 -12.53 18.47 -7.39
C ASN A 18 -12.46 16.98 -7.04
N ILE A 19 -13.56 16.22 -7.15
CA ILE A 19 -13.56 14.77 -6.92
C ILE A 19 -12.71 14.08 -8.00
N ASN A 20 -12.95 14.41 -9.27
CA ASN A 20 -12.22 13.87 -10.41
C ASN A 20 -10.72 14.19 -10.33
N ASP A 21 -10.38 15.42 -9.94
CA ASP A 21 -8.99 15.83 -9.76
C ASP A 21 -8.29 15.09 -8.63
N VAL A 22 -8.94 14.91 -7.48
CA VAL A 22 -8.39 14.11 -6.38
C VAL A 22 -8.20 12.66 -6.80
N GLN A 23 -9.17 12.08 -7.50
CA GLN A 23 -9.08 10.71 -8.00
C GLN A 23 -7.89 10.55 -8.94
N ARG A 24 -7.74 11.45 -9.92
CA ARG A 24 -6.62 11.43 -10.87
C ARG A 24 -5.26 11.53 -10.18
N ILE A 25 -5.14 12.35 -9.14
CA ILE A 25 -3.88 12.46 -8.38
C ILE A 25 -3.54 11.14 -7.68
N ILE A 26 -4.53 10.45 -7.09
CA ILE A 26 -4.32 9.17 -6.40
C ILE A 26 -3.97 8.06 -7.40
N GLU A 27 -4.63 8.02 -8.55
CA GLU A 27 -4.35 7.06 -9.62
C GLU A 27 -2.95 7.26 -10.22
N THR A 28 -2.45 8.50 -10.24
CA THR A 28 -1.10 8.83 -10.72
C THR A 28 -0.03 8.48 -9.69
N ASP A 29 -0.27 8.80 -8.41
CA ASP A 29 0.63 8.48 -7.31
C ASP A 29 -0.14 7.98 -6.09
N GLU A 30 -0.13 6.65 -5.91
CA GLU A 30 -0.77 5.98 -4.76
C GLU A 30 -0.18 6.38 -3.39
N ARG A 31 1.02 7.00 -3.37
CA ARG A 31 1.72 7.38 -2.13
C ARG A 31 1.46 8.81 -1.71
N VAL A 32 0.74 9.58 -2.54
CA VAL A 32 0.47 11.00 -2.31
C VAL A 32 -0.04 11.28 -0.91
N THR A 33 0.49 12.33 -0.28
CA THR A 33 0.09 12.76 1.06
C THR A 33 -1.11 13.70 1.02
N TYR A 34 -1.90 13.70 2.10
CA TYR A 34 -3.00 14.65 2.27
C TYR A 34 -2.56 16.11 2.02
N GLN A 35 -1.37 16.48 2.48
CA GLN A 35 -0.83 17.83 2.31
C GLN A 35 -0.50 18.15 0.84
N GLN A 36 0.01 17.18 0.07
CA GLN A 36 0.28 17.36 -1.35
C GLN A 36 -1.02 17.60 -2.13
N ILE A 37 -2.05 16.78 -1.91
CA ILE A 37 -3.37 16.96 -2.57
C ILE A 37 -3.98 18.32 -2.19
N ARG A 38 -3.88 18.70 -0.91
CA ARG A 38 -4.36 19.98 -0.41
C ARG A 38 -3.69 21.16 -1.10
N THR A 39 -2.38 21.07 -1.29
CA THR A 39 -1.57 22.15 -1.88
C THR A 39 -1.76 22.22 -3.39
N SER A 40 -1.94 21.08 -4.07
CA SER A 40 -2.14 21.04 -5.52
C SER A 40 -3.50 21.58 -5.95
N LEU A 41 -4.56 21.29 -5.18
CA LEU A 41 -5.94 21.68 -5.52
C LEU A 41 -6.46 22.86 -4.69
N CYS A 42 -5.66 23.38 -3.75
CA CYS A 42 -6.06 24.46 -2.82
C CYS A 42 -7.39 24.17 -2.07
N ILE A 43 -7.64 22.91 -1.74
CA ILE A 43 -8.87 22.46 -1.07
C ILE A 43 -8.70 22.52 0.46
N GLY A 44 -9.74 22.87 1.22
CA GLY A 44 -9.71 22.81 2.67
C GLY A 44 -9.68 21.38 3.22
N THR A 45 -9.05 21.16 4.38
CA THR A 45 -8.87 19.81 4.97
C THR A 45 -10.16 19.02 5.11
N ASN A 46 -11.25 19.66 5.55
CA ASN A 46 -12.56 18.99 5.71
C ASN A 46 -13.16 18.56 4.37
N LYS A 47 -13.04 19.39 3.33
CA LYS A 47 -13.56 19.07 2.00
C LYS A 47 -12.76 17.90 1.40
N LEU A 48 -11.43 17.90 1.57
CA LEU A 48 -10.59 16.77 1.15
C LEU A 48 -10.93 15.48 1.91
N TYR A 49 -11.17 15.55 3.23
CA TYR A 49 -11.60 14.39 4.02
C TYR A 49 -12.90 13.79 3.49
N ASN A 50 -13.92 14.63 3.24
CA ASN A 50 -15.19 14.18 2.69
C ASN A 50 -15.00 13.55 1.30
N ILE A 51 -14.21 14.18 0.41
CA ILE A 51 -13.93 13.62 -0.92
C ILE A 51 -13.29 12.23 -0.80
N LEU A 52 -12.28 12.06 0.06
CA LEU A 52 -11.58 10.78 0.19
C LEU A 52 -12.45 9.69 0.81
N HIS A 53 -13.20 9.99 1.86
CA HIS A 53 -13.88 8.95 2.65
C HIS A 53 -15.37 8.79 2.32
N GLU A 54 -16.08 9.85 1.97
CA GLU A 54 -17.52 9.80 1.65
C GLU A 54 -17.75 9.58 0.15
N TYR A 55 -17.03 10.30 -0.71
CA TYR A 55 -17.25 10.23 -2.17
C TYR A 55 -16.42 9.11 -2.84
N LEU A 56 -15.11 9.05 -2.57
CA LEU A 56 -14.21 8.06 -3.17
C LEU A 56 -14.11 6.77 -2.35
N THR A 57 -14.51 6.79 -1.07
CA THR A 57 -14.45 5.65 -0.15
C THR A 57 -13.06 5.00 -0.01
N VAL A 58 -12.00 5.78 -0.25
CA VAL A 58 -10.61 5.30 -0.18
C VAL A 58 -10.06 5.37 1.25
N ARG A 59 -9.09 4.50 1.54
CA ARG A 59 -8.37 4.48 2.82
C ARG A 59 -6.87 4.40 2.56
N LYS A 60 -6.09 5.17 3.32
CA LYS A 60 -4.63 5.12 3.23
C LYS A 60 -4.11 3.92 4.04
N LEU A 61 -3.53 2.95 3.34
CA LEU A 61 -2.90 1.78 3.94
C LEU A 61 -1.38 1.93 3.96
N CYS A 62 -0.73 1.27 4.92
CA CYS A 62 0.73 1.18 4.92
C CYS A 62 1.17 0.24 3.79
N ALA A 63 2.13 0.68 2.98
CA ALA A 63 2.74 -0.17 1.97
C ALA A 63 3.44 -1.37 2.65
N ARG A 64 3.30 -2.55 2.06
CA ARG A 64 4.02 -3.74 2.52
C ARG A 64 5.50 -3.58 2.19
N TRP A 65 6.38 -3.95 3.11
CA TRP A 65 7.81 -3.99 2.83
C TRP A 65 8.10 -5.10 1.82
N ILE A 66 8.79 -4.74 0.74
CA ILE A 66 9.22 -5.67 -0.31
C ILE A 66 10.75 -5.76 -0.22
N PRO A 67 11.32 -6.96 0.04
CA PRO A 67 12.75 -7.11 0.26
C PRO A 67 13.62 -6.72 -0.93
N TYR A 68 13.13 -6.98 -2.13
CA TYR A 68 13.89 -6.79 -3.36
C TYR A 68 13.03 -6.12 -4.44
N ASN A 69 13.61 -5.13 -5.13
CA ASN A 69 13.03 -4.58 -6.34
C ASN A 69 13.50 -5.39 -7.55
N LEU A 70 12.68 -6.33 -7.99
CA LEU A 70 13.03 -7.27 -9.06
C LEU A 70 12.92 -6.62 -10.44
N ASN A 71 13.89 -6.90 -11.31
CA ASN A 71 13.81 -6.53 -12.72
C ASN A 71 12.91 -7.50 -13.52
N GLU A 72 12.54 -7.12 -14.74
CA GLU A 72 11.63 -7.91 -15.58
C GLU A 72 12.16 -9.32 -15.90
N VAL A 73 13.48 -9.46 -16.07
CA VAL A 73 14.11 -10.77 -16.31
C VAL A 73 14.01 -11.68 -15.09
N GLN A 74 14.22 -11.13 -13.88
CA GLN A 74 14.07 -11.85 -12.62
C GLN A 74 12.62 -12.26 -12.39
N LYS A 75 11.66 -11.38 -12.67
CA LYS A 75 10.23 -11.70 -12.60
C LYS A 75 9.87 -12.86 -13.54
N LEU A 76 10.34 -12.80 -14.79
CA LEU A 76 10.08 -13.84 -15.77
C LEU A 76 10.69 -15.19 -15.33
N ARG A 77 11.92 -15.18 -14.81
CA ARG A 77 12.57 -16.39 -14.25
C ARG A 77 11.75 -16.98 -13.11
N LEU A 78 11.28 -16.16 -12.17
CA LEU A 78 10.45 -16.62 -11.06
C LEU A 78 9.13 -17.22 -11.55
N VAL A 79 8.44 -16.58 -12.50
CA VAL A 79 7.18 -17.09 -13.06
C VAL A 79 7.40 -18.44 -13.76
N ASN A 80 8.46 -18.56 -14.55
CA ASN A 80 8.78 -19.82 -15.23
C ASN A 80 9.11 -20.93 -14.22
N TRP A 81 9.94 -20.62 -13.21
CA TRP A 81 10.28 -21.57 -12.17
C TRP A 81 9.04 -22.03 -11.38
N CYS A 82 8.16 -21.12 -10.99
CA CYS A 82 6.89 -21.47 -10.34
C CYS A 82 6.01 -22.37 -11.23
N ARG A 83 5.96 -22.10 -12.54
CA ARG A 83 5.19 -22.93 -13.48
C ARG A 83 5.75 -24.36 -13.57
N GLU A 84 7.07 -24.49 -13.63
CA GLU A 84 7.75 -25.79 -13.63
C GLU A 84 7.47 -26.55 -12.32
N ILE A 85 7.60 -25.89 -11.17
CA ILE A 85 7.28 -26.48 -9.86
C ILE A 85 5.82 -26.95 -9.80
N ILE A 86 4.86 -26.13 -10.25
CA ILE A 86 3.44 -26.52 -10.27
C ILE A 86 3.22 -27.76 -11.16
N GLN A 87 3.88 -27.85 -12.32
CA GLN A 87 3.77 -29.01 -13.21
C GLN A 87 4.35 -30.27 -12.58
N LEU A 88 5.48 -30.17 -11.88
CA LEU A 88 6.10 -31.30 -11.18
C LEU A 88 5.15 -31.91 -10.12
N PHE A 89 4.32 -31.10 -9.48
CA PHE A 89 3.36 -31.54 -8.45
C PHE A 89 1.92 -31.69 -8.96
N ALA A 90 1.66 -31.53 -10.26
CA ALA A 90 0.30 -31.56 -10.82
C ALA A 90 -0.39 -32.93 -10.71
N GLY A 91 0.37 -34.01 -10.54
CA GLY A 91 -0.13 -35.38 -10.41
C GLY A 91 -0.71 -35.74 -9.04
N GLY A 92 -0.59 -34.86 -8.04
CA GLY A 92 -1.01 -35.15 -6.66
C GLY A 92 -0.01 -35.99 -5.84
N ASP A 93 1.09 -36.42 -6.45
CA ASP A 93 2.20 -37.09 -5.75
C ASP A 93 3.04 -36.07 -5.00
N SER A 94 3.12 -36.23 -3.68
CA SER A 94 4.00 -35.44 -2.79
C SER A 94 5.44 -35.97 -2.74
N ASP A 95 5.71 -37.10 -3.39
CA ASP A 95 7.02 -37.78 -3.36
C ASP A 95 8.21 -36.86 -3.67
N PRO A 96 8.15 -35.95 -4.67
CA PRO A 96 9.28 -35.07 -4.96
C PRO A 96 9.56 -34.03 -3.87
N VAL A 97 8.62 -33.77 -2.95
CA VAL A 97 8.86 -32.85 -1.80
C VAL A 97 9.83 -33.48 -0.81
N TYR A 98 9.75 -34.80 -0.60
CA TYR A 98 10.58 -35.50 0.38
C TYR A 98 12.04 -35.62 -0.06
N ASP A 99 12.31 -35.53 -1.35
CA ASP A 99 13.66 -35.51 -1.92
C ASP A 99 14.29 -34.09 -1.92
N MET A 100 13.51 -33.04 -1.64
CA MET A 100 14.01 -31.66 -1.59
C MET A 100 14.59 -31.34 -0.21
N ILE A 101 15.88 -31.01 -0.18
CA ILE A 101 16.53 -30.43 1.00
C ILE A 101 16.72 -28.94 0.75
N THR A 102 16.08 -28.10 1.57
CA THR A 102 16.27 -26.65 1.57
C THR A 102 17.05 -26.23 2.81
N SER A 103 17.93 -25.24 2.65
CA SER A 103 18.66 -24.63 3.74
C SER A 103 18.63 -23.12 3.55
N ASP A 104 18.29 -22.39 4.61
CA ASP A 104 18.36 -20.93 4.65
C ASP A 104 19.09 -20.51 5.92
N GLU A 105 19.83 -19.40 5.84
CA GLU A 105 20.59 -18.87 6.96
C GLU A 105 19.84 -17.70 7.59
N ILE A 106 19.40 -17.89 8.83
CA ILE A 106 18.78 -16.83 9.61
C ILE A 106 19.83 -16.24 10.54
N TRP A 107 20.01 -14.92 10.47
CA TRP A 107 20.83 -14.19 11.43
C TRP A 107 20.14 -14.18 12.80
N VAL A 108 20.66 -14.97 13.73
CA VAL A 108 20.24 -14.92 15.14
C VAL A 108 21.12 -13.89 15.85
N TYR A 109 20.50 -12.77 16.23
CA TYR A 109 21.20 -11.75 17.01
C TYR A 109 21.61 -12.32 18.38
N CYS A 110 22.91 -12.51 18.58
CA CYS A 110 23.47 -12.98 19.85
C CYS A 110 23.52 -11.80 20.84
N TYR A 111 22.41 -11.55 21.52
CA TYR A 111 22.37 -10.62 22.64
C TYR A 111 23.07 -11.24 23.85
N LYS A 112 24.28 -10.77 24.16
CA LYS A 112 24.94 -11.05 25.44
C LYS A 112 24.54 -9.98 26.45
N PRO A 113 23.66 -10.26 27.42
CA PRO A 113 23.42 -9.31 28.49
C PRO A 113 24.70 -9.13 29.29
N GLU A 114 25.21 -7.90 29.37
CA GLU A 114 26.49 -7.58 30.01
C GLU A 114 26.52 -7.91 31.50
N THR A 115 25.35 -8.00 32.18
CA THR A 115 25.24 -8.39 33.59
C THR A 115 23.83 -8.87 33.96
N LYS A 116 23.75 -9.84 34.89
CA LYS A 116 22.49 -10.44 35.43
C LYS A 116 21.48 -9.42 35.98
N LYS A 117 21.94 -8.25 36.42
CA LYS A 117 21.09 -7.15 36.90
C LYS A 117 20.42 -6.37 35.77
N ARG A 118 21.08 -6.25 34.60
CA ARG A 118 20.53 -5.55 33.41
C ARG A 118 19.58 -6.42 32.58
N SER A 119 19.62 -7.75 32.76
CA SER A 119 18.71 -8.69 32.10
C SER A 119 17.42 -8.94 32.89
N ALA A 120 17.16 -8.20 33.99
CA ALA A 120 15.90 -8.31 34.72
C ALA A 120 14.78 -7.71 33.86
N GLN A 121 13.82 -8.55 33.48
CA GLN A 121 12.60 -8.14 32.78
C GLN A 121 11.40 -8.36 33.69
N TRP A 122 10.44 -7.44 33.61
CA TRP A 122 9.14 -7.62 34.24
C TRP A 122 8.33 -8.62 33.39
N MET A 123 7.86 -9.69 34.03
CA MET A 123 7.01 -10.70 33.43
C MET A 123 5.57 -10.50 33.92
N PHE A 124 4.59 -10.59 33.01
CA PHE A 124 3.17 -10.69 33.33
C PHE A 124 2.71 -12.15 33.27
#